data_AF-A0A078HEI2-F1
#
_entry.id   AF-A0A078HEI2-F1
#
_cell.length_a   1.000
_cell.length_b   1.000
_cell.length_c   1.000
_cell.angle_alpha   90.00
_cell.angle_beta   90.00
_cell.angle_gamma   90.00
#
_symmetry.space_group_name_H-M   'P 1'
#
loop_
_entity.id
_entity.type
_entity.pdbx_description
1 polymer ?
#
loop_
_entity_poly.entity_id
_entity_poly.type
_entity_poly.pdbx_seq_one_letter_code
_entity_poly.pdbx_strand_id
1 'polypeptide(L)' 'MANSPLHSPINPHFFQPLLPGFTNHLDIPVAFFLKHLERNNKRKTAKLRSDASETTWRVEIDGQRLSDG' A
#
# COMPACT_ATOMS: atom_id res chain seq x y z
N MET A 1 -26.82 16.18 15.01
CA MET A 1 -25.54 15.77 14.39
C MET A 1 -25.15 14.44 15.01
N ALA A 2 -25.18 13.35 14.25
CA ALA A 2 -24.84 12.02 14.77
C ALA A 2 -23.32 11.88 14.83
N ASN A 3 -22.80 11.73 16.04
CA ASN A 3 -21.44 11.31 16.35
C ASN A 3 -21.34 9.80 16.11
N SER A 4 -21.07 9.39 14.86
CA SER A 4 -20.70 8.00 14.57
C SER A 4 -19.43 7.66 15.37
N PRO A 5 -19.36 6.49 16.05
CA PRO A 5 -18.16 6.08 16.75
C PRO A 5 -17.00 5.98 15.76
N LEU A 6 -15.84 6.50 16.13
CA LEU A 6 -14.61 6.31 15.36
C LEU A 6 -14.20 4.85 15.48
N HIS A 7 -14.71 4.00 14.59
CA HIS A 7 -14.29 2.60 14.52
C HIS A 7 -12.89 2.52 13.92
N SER A 8 -12.01 1.74 14.56
CA SER A 8 -10.72 1.39 13.97
C SER A 8 -10.94 0.68 12.63
N PRO A 9 -10.12 0.99 11.60
CA PRO A 9 -10.24 0.33 10.31
C PRO A 9 -10.08 -1.19 10.44
N ILE A 10 -11.01 -1.93 9.83
CA ILE A 10 -11.01 -3.40 9.86
C ILE A 10 -9.80 -3.96 9.11
N ASN A 11 -9.37 -3.26 8.05
CA ASN A 11 -8.23 -3.64 7.23
C ASN A 11 -6.94 -2.96 7.72
N PRO A 12 -5.82 -3.70 7.80
CA PRO A 12 -4.53 -3.12 8.14
C PRO A 12 -4.12 -2.12 7.06
N HIS A 13 -3.65 -0.96 7.49
CA HIS A 13 -3.19 0.13 6.64
C HIS A 13 -1.92 0.75 7.25
N PHE A 14 -1.17 1.45 6.41
CA PHE A 14 0.03 2.20 6.83
C PHE A 14 0.05 3.54 6.09
N PHE A 15 0.84 4.47 6.62
CA PHE A 15 1.13 5.75 5.96
C PHE A 15 2.60 5.78 5.55
N GLN A 16 2.85 6.27 4.34
CA GLN A 16 4.19 6.49 3.83
C GLN A 16 4.32 7.91 3.29
N PRO A 17 5.16 8.75 3.91
CA PRO A 17 5.46 10.05 3.34
C PRO A 17 6.29 9.87 2.06
N LEU A 18 5.94 10.61 1.01
CA LEU A 18 6.78 10.73 -0.19
C LEU A 18 7.86 11.77 0.09
N LEU A 19 9.11 11.32 0.21
CA LEU A 19 10.25 12.19 0.48
C LEU A 19 10.76 12.85 -0.81
N PRO A 20 11.40 14.04 -0.73
CA PRO A 20 12.11 14.62 -1.86
C PRO A 20 13.13 13.63 -2.43
N GLY A 21 13.12 13.43 -3.74
CA GLY A 21 13.93 12.40 -4.42
C GLY A 21 13.21 11.06 -4.60
N PHE A 22 11.93 10.97 -4.24
CA PHE A 22 11.07 9.86 -4.66
C PHE A 22 11.05 9.76 -6.18
N THR A 23 11.35 8.57 -6.70
CA THR A 23 11.40 8.31 -8.13
C THR A 23 10.13 7.57 -8.56
N ASN A 24 10.23 6.26 -8.78
CA ASN A 24 9.19 5.45 -9.41
C ASN A 24 8.85 4.18 -8.60
N HIS A 25 9.15 4.16 -7.30
CA HIS A 25 8.90 2.99 -6.46
C HIS A 25 8.49 3.38 -5.05
N LEU A 26 7.60 2.59 -4.45
CA LEU A 26 7.16 2.72 -3.07
C LEU A 26 7.62 1.50 -2.27
N ASP A 27 8.37 1.72 -1.20
CA ASP A 27 8.78 0.65 -0.30
C ASP A 27 7.81 0.49 0.86
N ILE A 28 7.12 -0.64 0.98
CA ILE A 28 6.23 -0.92 2.10
C ILE A 28 7.04 -0.97 3.41
N PRO A 29 6.59 -0.33 4.50
CA PRO A 29 7.29 -0.40 5.78
C PRO A 29 7.53 -1.84 6.23
N VAL A 30 8.76 -2.17 6.60
CA VAL A 30 9.22 -3.54 6.92
C VAL A 30 8.29 -4.22 7.92
N ALA A 31 7.93 -3.54 9.02
CA ALA A 31 7.06 -4.10 10.04
C ALA A 31 5.66 -4.45 9.52
N PHE A 32 5.13 -3.65 8.58
CA PHE A 32 3.85 -3.92 7.94
C PHE A 32 3.95 -5.11 6.98
N PHE A 33 5.02 -5.16 6.18
CA PHE A 33 5.27 -6.25 5.23
C PHE A 33 5.37 -7.60 5.93
N LEU A 34 6.19 -7.71 6.98
CA LEU A 34 6.37 -8.95 7.75
C LEU A 34 5.06 -9.43 8.39
N LYS A 35 4.29 -8.51 8.97
CA LYS A 35 3.05 -8.85 9.69
C LYS A 35 1.90 -9.23 8.77
N HIS A 36 1.81 -8.62 7.58
CA HIS A 36 0.60 -8.68 6.75
C HIS A 36 0.80 -9.25 5.34
N LEU A 37 2.02 -9.25 4.79
CA LEU A 37 2.27 -9.57 3.38
C LEU A 37 3.28 -10.71 3.15
N GLU A 38 4.20 -10.97 4.07
CA GLU A 38 5.28 -11.98 3.93
C GLU A 38 4.76 -13.40 3.64
N ARG A 39 3.55 -13.77 4.11
CA ARG A 39 2.94 -15.07 3.77
C ARG A 39 2.49 -15.19 2.31
N ASN A 40 2.35 -14.06 1.60
CA ASN A 40 1.79 -13.97 0.25
C ASN A 40 2.83 -13.71 -0.85
N ASN A 41 4.11 -14.03 -0.62
CA ASN A 41 5.25 -13.81 -1.54
C ASN A 41 5.11 -14.41 -2.96
N LYS A 42 4.05 -15.20 -3.22
CA LYS A 42 3.71 -15.70 -4.56
C LYS A 42 3.05 -14.65 -5.47
N ARG A 43 2.47 -13.59 -4.90
CA ARG A 43 1.84 -12.52 -5.69
C ARG A 43 2.92 -11.56 -6.20
N LYS A 44 3.16 -11.58 -7.51
CA LYS A 44 4.12 -10.71 -8.20
C LYS A 44 3.55 -9.38 -8.67
N THR A 45 2.23 -9.21 -8.62
CA THR A 45 1.56 -7.97 -9.04
C THR A 45 0.42 -7.59 -8.09
N ALA A 46 0.16 -6.29 -7.98
CA ALA A 46 -0.98 -5.70 -7.27
C ALA A 46 -1.69 -4.66 -8.14
N LYS A 47 -2.91 -4.30 -7.73
CA LYS A 47 -3.65 -3.15 -8.27
C LYS A 47 -3.55 -2.00 -7.28
N LEU A 48 -2.99 -0.88 -7.70
CA LEU A 48 -2.98 0.37 -6.96
C LEU A 48 -4.14 1.23 -7.46
N ARG A 49 -5.07 1.60 -6.58
CA ARG A 49 -6.23 2.43 -6.92
C ARG A 49 -6.11 3.78 -6.22
N SER A 50 -6.29 4.86 -6.97
CA SER A 50 -6.43 6.20 -6.40
C SER A 50 -7.80 6.33 -5.75
N ASP A 51 -7.85 6.94 -4.57
CA ASP A 51 -9.13 7.36 -3.96
C ASP A 51 -9.57 8.73 -4.49
N ALA A 52 -8.61 9.57 -4.89
CA ALA A 52 -8.87 10.91 -5.42
C ALA A 52 -9.27 10.93 -6.90
N SER A 53 -9.12 9.79 -7.61
CA SER A 53 -9.48 9.64 -9.02
C SER A 53 -9.89 8.20 -9.32
N GLU A 54 -10.63 7.97 -10.41
CA GLU A 54 -10.98 6.61 -10.85
C GLU A 54 -9.80 5.82 -11.48
N THR A 55 -8.56 6.28 -11.24
CA THR A 55 -7.37 5.68 -11.84
C THR A 55 -6.93 4.44 -11.07
N THR A 56 -6.65 3.37 -11.81
CA THR A 56 -6.07 2.13 -11.27
C THR A 56 -4.82 1.76 -12.07
N TRP A 57 -3.72 1.53 -11.37
CA TRP A 57 -2.45 1.06 -11.95
C TRP A 57 -2.22 -0.41 -11.59
N ARG A 58 -1.54 -1.14 -12.48
CA ARG A 58 -0.96 -2.45 -12.16
C ARG A 58 0.48 -2.21 -11.75
N VAL A 59 0.85 -2.64 -10.54
CA VAL A 59 2.21 -2.50 -10.01
C VAL A 59 2.82 -3.87 -9.80
N GLU A 60 4.12 -3.99 -10.01
CA GLU A 60 4.88 -5.18 -9.64
C GLU A 60 5.26 -5.13 -8.16
N ILE A 61 5.33 -6.31 -7.54
CA ILE A 61 5.74 -6.49 -6.15
C ILE A 61 7.01 -7.32 -6.13
N ASP A 62 8.11 -6.68 -5.72
CA ASP A 62 9.39 -7.34 -5.47
C ASP A 62 9.80 -7.16 -4.01
N GLY A 63 9.59 -8.21 -3.21
CA GLY A 63 9.72 -8.13 -1.75
C GLY A 63 8.79 -7.06 -1.19
N GLN A 64 9.36 -6.06 -0.53
CA GLN A 64 8.62 -4.91 0.01
C GLN A 64 8.38 -3.78 -1.01
N ARG A 65 8.97 -3.85 -2.20
CA ARG A 65 8.99 -2.75 -3.16
C ARG A 65 7.84 -2.88 -4.17
N LEU A 66 7.11 -1.78 -4.35
CA LEU A 66 6.11 -1.61 -5.40
C LEU A 66 6.71 -0.73 -6.49
N SER A 67 6.77 -1.23 -7.73
CA SER A 67 7.27 -0.47 -8.87
C SER A 67 6.31 -0.56 -10.06
N ASP A 68 6.48 0.36 -11.00
CA ASP A 68 5.94 0.18 -12.35
C ASP A 68 6.56 -1.09 -12.96
N GLY A 69 5.74 -1.90 -13.64
CA GLY A 69 6.15 -3.18 -14.22
C GLY A 69 6.87 -3.03 -15.55
#